data_AF-A0A9X1QJX4-F1
#
_entry.id   AF-A0A9X1QJX4-F1
#
_cell.length_a   1.000
_cell.length_b   1.000
_cell.length_c   1.000
_cell.angle_alpha   90.00
_cell.angle_beta   90.00
_cell.angle_gamma   90.00
#
_symmetry.space_group_name_H-M   'P 1'
#
loop_
_entity.id
_entity.type
_entity.pdbx_description
1 polymer ?
#
loop_
_entity_poly.entity_id
_entity_poly.type
_entity_poly.pdbx_seq_one_letter_code
_entity_poly.pdbx_strand_id
1 'polypeptide(L)'
;MFPFIITIVAIGVGGWVLTTWLRIKNGYPLDGAWGQALHPRTDKEAMERIKLLTGENAQLRAELGSVKDRLETIERIVTDQPLRLAKEIDQLAIDNGGHA
;
A
#
# COMPACT_ATOMS: atom_id res chain seq x y z
N MET A 1 57.36 22.59 6.98
CA MET A 1 55.95 22.67 6.51
C MET A 1 55.34 21.29 6.28
N PHE A 2 55.96 20.41 5.48
CA PHE A 2 55.49 19.04 5.22
C PHE A 2 55.15 18.14 6.43
N PRO A 3 55.93 18.10 7.53
CA PRO A 3 55.60 17.19 8.64
C PRO A 3 54.30 17.57 9.37
N PHE A 4 54.00 18.87 9.49
CA PHE A 4 52.76 19.35 10.10
C PHE A 4 51.51 18.94 9.29
N ILE A 5 51.61 18.96 7.96
CA ILE A 5 50.51 18.57 7.07
C ILE A 5 50.19 17.09 7.26
N ILE A 6 51.21 16.24 7.35
CA ILE A 6 51.04 14.79 7.56
C ILE A 6 50.36 14.50 8.89
N THR A 7 50.77 15.18 9.97
CA THR A 7 50.17 14.99 11.29
C THR A 7 48.70 15.39 11.31
N ILE A 8 48.34 16.51 10.68
CA ILE A 8 46.95 16.99 10.62
C ILE A 8 46.07 16.03 9.82
N VAL A 9 46.56 15.54 8.66
CA VAL A 9 45.83 14.56 7.84
C VAL A 9 45.63 13.24 8.59
N ALA A 10 46.66 12.75 9.27
CA ALA A 10 46.57 11.51 10.05
C ALA A 10 45.54 11.60 11.18
N ILE A 11 45.48 12.74 11.89
CA ILE A 11 44.48 12.97 12.94
C ILE A 11 43.07 13.08 12.35
N GLY A 12 42.91 13.77 11.22
CA GLY A 12 41.60 13.90 10.55
C GLY A 12 41.03 12.56 10.08
N VAL A 13 41.85 11.74 9.42
CA VAL A 13 41.46 10.40 8.97
C VAL A 13 41.22 9.48 10.16
N GLY A 14 42.09 9.51 11.18
CA GLY A 14 41.93 8.73 12.40
C GLY A 14 40.62 9.06 13.14
N GLY A 15 40.28 10.34 13.26
CA GLY A 15 39.01 10.78 13.86
C GLY A 15 37.78 10.29 13.10
N TRP A 16 37.80 10.34 11.77
CA TRP A 16 36.71 9.84 10.94
C TRP A 16 36.54 8.31 11.04
N VAL A 17 37.64 7.56 11.06
CA VAL A 17 37.61 6.10 11.23
C VAL A 17 37.08 5.72 12.61
N LEU A 18 37.53 6.39 13.67
CA LEU A 18 37.08 6.13 15.04
C LEU A 18 35.60 6.44 15.23
N THR A 19 35.11 7.55 14.69
CA THR A 19 33.67 7.90 14.77
C THR A 19 32.81 6.91 14.00
N THR A 20 33.28 6.46 12.83
CA THR A 20 32.60 5.44 12.03
C THR A 20 32.60 4.08 12.73
N TRP A 21 33.72 3.68 13.34
CA TRP A 21 33.83 2.45 14.13
C TRP A 21 32.90 2.45 15.35
N LEU A 22 32.81 3.58 16.06
CA LEU A 22 31.90 3.72 17.20
C LEU A 22 30.43 3.64 16.77
N ARG A 23 30.05 4.27 15.64
CA ARG A 23 28.70 4.18 15.07
C ARG A 23 28.33 2.74 14.70
N ILE A 24 29.26 2.01 14.09
CA ILE A 24 29.09 0.58 13.75
C ILE A 24 28.90 -0.26 15.02
N LYS A 25 29.76 -0.06 16.02
CA LYS A 25 29.73 -0.83 17.28
C LYS A 25 28.46 -0.56 18.11
N ASN A 26 27.97 0.67 18.11
CA ASN A 26 26.75 1.07 18.81
C ASN A 26 25.46 0.85 17.99
N GLY A 27 25.55 0.24 16.80
CA GLY A 27 24.38 -0.14 16.01
C GLY A 27 23.63 1.02 15.36
N TYR A 28 24.26 2.20 15.21
CA TYR A 28 23.67 3.28 14.45
C TYR A 28 23.67 2.93 12.96
N PRO A 29 22.57 3.15 12.23
CA PRO A 29 22.53 2.92 10.80
C PRO A 29 23.61 3.78 10.13
N LEU A 30 24.47 3.11 9.35
CA LEU A 30 25.32 3.79 8.39
C LEU A 30 24.40 4.18 7.23
N ASP A 31 23.74 5.33 7.38
CA ASP A 31 23.07 5.97 6.26
C ASP A 31 24.16 6.37 5.26
N GLY A 32 24.16 5.72 4.09
CA GLY A 32 24.88 6.28 2.95
C GLY A 32 24.43 7.72 2.72
N ALA A 33 25.24 8.54 2.04
CA ALA A 33 24.93 9.95 1.78
C ALA A 33 23.55 10.21 1.11
N TRP A 34 22.85 9.16 0.69
CA TRP A 34 21.54 9.13 0.05
C TRP A 34 20.53 8.21 0.79
N GLY A 35 20.62 8.09 2.12
CA GLY A 35 19.60 7.40 2.94
C GLY A 35 19.50 5.88 2.72
N GLN A 36 20.52 5.26 2.14
CA GLN A 36 20.60 3.81 2.01
C GLN A 36 21.15 3.23 3.31
N ALA A 37 20.29 2.59 4.10
CA ALA A 37 20.69 1.81 5.26
C ALA A 37 21.51 0.61 4.80
N LEU A 38 22.84 0.69 4.93
CA LEU A 38 23.76 -0.43 4.71
C LEU A 38 23.68 -1.40 5.90
N HIS A 39 22.53 -2.04 6.09
CA HIS A 39 22.35 -3.23 6.90
C HIS A 39 21.15 -4.04 6.37
N PRO A 40 21.36 -5.09 5.56
CA PRO A 40 20.34 -6.10 5.29
C PRO A 40 20.23 -7.01 6.53
N ARG A 41 19.77 -6.45 7.65
CA ARG A 41 19.49 -7.21 8.88
C ARG A 41 18.00 -7.09 9.18
N THR A 42 17.16 -7.80 8.41
CA THR A 42 15.84 -8.37 8.78
C THR A 42 15.11 -9.00 7.56
N ASP A 43 15.81 -9.56 6.58
CA ASP A 43 15.14 -10.05 5.36
C ASP A 43 14.13 -11.18 5.62
N LYS A 44 14.35 -12.04 6.62
CA LYS A 44 13.38 -13.13 6.92
C LYS A 44 12.07 -12.63 7.51
N GLU A 45 12.14 -11.76 8.51
CA GLU A 45 10.95 -11.20 9.16
C GLU A 45 10.22 -10.20 8.27
N ALA A 46 10.96 -9.38 7.49
CA ALA A 46 10.39 -8.50 6.50
C ALA A 46 9.70 -9.30 5.37
N MET A 47 10.32 -10.37 4.87
CA MET A 47 9.73 -11.24 3.86
C MET A 47 8.49 -11.98 4.37
N GLU A 48 8.50 -12.41 5.64
CA GLU A 48 7.35 -13.04 6.28
C GLU A 48 6.19 -12.05 6.43
N ARG A 49 6.45 -10.82 6.87
CA ARG A 49 5.45 -9.73 6.90
C ARG A 49 4.93 -9.41 5.50
N ILE A 50 5.79 -9.34 4.48
CA ILE A 50 5.37 -9.13 3.09
C ILE A 50 4.46 -10.28 2.62
N LYS A 51 4.78 -11.53 2.98
CA LYS A 51 3.95 -12.69 2.65
C LYS A 51 2.58 -12.63 3.34
N LEU A 52 2.53 -12.27 4.62
CA LEU A 52 1.29 -12.07 5.37
C LEU A 52 0.45 -10.95 4.75
N LEU A 53 1.05 -9.78 4.51
CA LEU A 53 0.38 -8.64 3.86
C LEU A 53 -0.10 -8.97 2.43
N THR A 54 0.65 -9.78 1.68
CA THR A 54 0.22 -10.21 0.34
C THR A 54 -1.00 -11.14 0.43
N GLY A 55 -1.07 -11.99 1.45
CA GLY A 55 -2.23 -12.83 1.74
C GLY A 55 -3.46 -12.00 2.13
N GLU A 56 -3.30 -11.03 3.03
CA GLU A 56 -4.38 -10.10 3.42
C GLU A 56 -4.88 -9.28 2.23
N ASN A 57 -3.99 -8.79 1.38
CA ASN A 57 -4.37 -8.08 0.15
C ASN A 57 -5.17 -8.97 -0.81
N ALA A 58 -4.83 -10.25 -0.94
CA ALA A 58 -5.60 -11.19 -1.76
C ALA A 58 -7.00 -11.42 -1.18
N GLN A 59 -7.13 -11.56 0.14
CA GLN A 59 -8.42 -11.69 0.81
C GLN A 59 -9.27 -10.43 0.66
N LEU A 60 -8.70 -9.24 0.90
CA LEU A 60 -9.41 -7.97 0.73
C LEU A 60 -9.91 -7.78 -0.70
N ARG A 61 -9.14 -8.20 -1.71
CA ARG A 61 -9.57 -8.16 -3.11
C ARG A 61 -10.73 -9.11 -3.39
N ALA A 62 -10.74 -10.29 -2.78
CA ALA A 62 -11.85 -11.23 -2.89
C ALA A 62 -13.13 -10.69 -2.20
N GLU A 63 -12.99 -10.13 -1.00
CA GLU A 63 -14.10 -9.49 -0.28
C GLU A 63 -14.66 -8.30 -1.07
N LEU A 64 -13.80 -7.42 -1.60
CA LEU A 64 -14.20 -6.31 -2.47
C LEU A 64 -14.90 -6.81 -3.74
N GLY A 65 -14.44 -7.91 -4.35
CA GLY A 65 -15.13 -8.54 -5.47
C GLY A 65 -16.56 -8.96 -5.11
N SER A 66 -16.73 -9.65 -3.99
CA SER A 66 -18.06 -10.09 -3.53
C SER A 66 -19.02 -8.92 -3.23
N VAL A 67 -18.49 -7.81 -2.71
CA VAL A 67 -19.27 -6.59 -2.47
C VAL A 67 -19.66 -5.95 -3.80
N LYS A 68 -18.75 -5.91 -4.77
CA LYS A 68 -19.03 -5.39 -6.11
C LYS A 68 -20.16 -6.17 -6.81
N ASP A 69 -20.13 -7.50 -6.77
CA ASP A 69 -21.18 -8.34 -7.38
C ASP A 69 -22.56 -8.08 -6.76
N ARG A 70 -22.60 -7.85 -5.45
CA ARG A 70 -23.83 -7.46 -4.73
C ARG A 70 -24.30 -6.07 -5.13
N LEU A 71 -23.38 -5.12 -5.29
CA LEU A 71 -23.72 -3.77 -5.74
C LEU A 71 -24.29 -3.79 -7.16
N GLU A 72 -23.73 -4.58 -8.07
CA GLU A 72 -24.28 -4.77 -9.42
C GLU A 72 -25.69 -5.37 -9.37
N THR A 73 -25.90 -6.35 -8.49
CA THR A 73 -27.24 -6.92 -8.27
C THR A 73 -28.23 -5.87 -7.76
N ILE A 74 -27.81 -5.01 -6.82
CA ILE A 74 -28.63 -3.92 -6.29
C ILE A 74 -28.91 -2.88 -7.38
N GLU A 75 -27.92 -2.50 -8.18
CA GLU A 75 -28.07 -1.55 -9.29
C GLU A 75 -29.13 -2.04 -10.28
N ARG A 76 -29.10 -3.33 -10.64
CA ARG A 76 -30.11 -3.96 -11.49
C ARG A 76 -31.50 -3.93 -10.86
N ILE A 77 -31.63 -4.27 -9.57
CA ILE A 77 -32.88 -4.25 -8.81
C ILE A 77 -33.49 -2.84 -8.76
N VAL A 78 -32.66 -1.83 -8.49
CA VAL A 78 -33.08 -0.43 -8.38
C VAL A 78 -33.42 0.15 -9.74
N THR A 79 -32.76 -0.28 -10.81
CA THR A 79 -32.97 0.29 -12.15
C THR A 79 -34.10 -0.40 -12.91
N ASP A 80 -34.14 -1.73 -12.93
CA ASP A 80 -35.09 -2.49 -13.76
C ASP A 80 -36.51 -2.55 -13.17
N GLN A 81 -36.63 -2.72 -11.84
CA GLN A 81 -37.94 -2.90 -11.20
C GLN A 81 -38.87 -1.68 -11.30
N PRO A 82 -38.43 -0.43 -11.05
CA PRO A 82 -39.33 0.72 -11.18
C PRO A 82 -39.73 0.97 -12.64
N LEU A 83 -38.84 0.72 -13.61
CA LEU A 83 -39.16 0.85 -15.03
C LEU A 83 -40.21 -0.18 -15.46
N ARG A 84 -40.10 -1.43 -14.98
CA ARG A 84 -41.08 -2.48 -15.27
C ARG A 84 -42.43 -2.18 -14.61
N LEU A 85 -42.42 -1.79 -13.33
CA LEU A 85 -43.63 -1.43 -12.60
C LEU A 85 -44.36 -0.24 -13.24
N ALA A 86 -43.64 0.81 -13.65
CA ALA A 86 -44.24 1.95 -14.33
C ALA A 86 -44.94 1.54 -15.64
N LYS A 87 -44.28 0.69 -16.45
CA LYS A 87 -44.88 0.15 -17.68
C LYS A 87 -46.11 -0.71 -17.41
N GLU A 88 -46.07 -1.57 -16.39
CA GLU A 88 -47.21 -2.39 -15.98
C GLU A 88 -48.41 -1.52 -15.53
N ILE A 89 -48.16 -0.42 -14.81
CA ILE A 89 -49.19 0.55 -14.41
C ILE A 89 -49.81 1.24 -15.62
N ASP A 90 -49.00 1.75 -16.55
CA ASP A 90 -49.50 2.43 -17.75
C ASP A 90 -50.34 1.48 -18.63
N GLN A 91 -49.95 0.21 -18.74
CA GLN A 91 -50.73 -0.81 -19.45
C GLN A 91 -52.08 -1.06 -18.79
N LEU A 92 -52.12 -1.21 -17.46
CA LEU A 92 -53.37 -1.39 -16.71
C LEU A 92 -54.29 -0.16 -16.79
N ALA A 93 -53.72 1.04 -16.85
CA ALA A 93 -54.47 2.28 -17.02
C ALA A 93 -55.13 2.36 -18.41
N ILE A 94 -54.42 1.96 -19.47
CA ILE A 94 -54.96 1.92 -20.84
C ILE A 94 -56.08 0.87 -20.97
N ASP A 95 -55.87 -0.33 -20.44
CA ASP A 95 -56.84 -1.44 -20.52
C ASP A 95 -58.16 -1.09 -19.81
N ASN A 96 -58.09 -0.54 -18.60
CA ASN A 96 -59.29 -0.07 -17.87
C ASN A 96 -60.01 1.10 -18.56
N GLY A 97 -59.29 1.93 -19.33
CA GLY A 97 -59.88 3.02 -20.11
C GLY A 97 -60.60 2.57 -21.38
N GLY A 98 -60.39 1.33 -21.83
CA GLY A 98 -61.03 0.74 -23.02
C GLY A 98 -62.34 0.00 -22.77
N HIS A 99 -62.76 -0.13 -21.50
CA HIS A 99 -63.96 -0.88 -21.08
C HIS A 99 -65.13 -0.01 -20.58
N ALA A 100 -65.12 1.30 -20.87
CA ALA A 100 -66.22 2.22 -20.57
C ALA A 100 -67.02 2.63 -21.82
#